data_AF-A0A4U1JL72-F1
#
_entry.id   AF-A0A4U1JL72-F1
#
_cell.length_a   1.000
_cell.length_b   1.000
_cell.length_c   1.000
_cell.angle_alpha   90.00
_cell.angle_beta   90.00
_cell.angle_gamma   90.00
#
_symmetry.space_group_name_H-M   'P 1'
#
loop_
_entity.id
_entity.type
_entity.pdbx_description
1 polymer ?
#
loop_
_entity_poly.entity_id
_entity_poly.type
_entity_poly.pdbx_seq_one_letter_code
_entity_poly.pdbx_strand_id
1 'polypeptide(L)'
;MKRVVAERILEFRQSQESKPKNVRVRIGAPQKEGNDWSVEYEIRGPGRRREKRKVWGIDSVQALHMAMGSVPVDVRGIEMLTGGKVTFLGGEDLMFPSFK
;
A
#
# COMPACT_ATOMS: atom_id res chain seq x y z
N MET A 1 -13.45 -2.40 -3.69
CA MET A 1 -12.50 -2.69 -4.78
C MET A 1 -13.14 -3.73 -5.69
N LYS A 2 -13.40 -3.38 -6.95
CA LYS A 2 -14.15 -4.26 -7.87
C LYS A 2 -13.25 -5.33 -8.52
N ARG A 3 -11.99 -5.01 -8.81
CA ARG A 3 -10.98 -5.92 -9.37
C ARG A 3 -9.59 -5.57 -8.83
N VAL A 4 -8.84 -6.54 -8.32
CA VAL A 4 -7.42 -6.39 -7.94
C VAL A 4 -6.56 -6.59 -9.19
N VAL A 5 -5.60 -5.72 -9.44
CA VAL A 5 -4.65 -5.83 -10.57
C VAL A 5 -3.21 -6.04 -10.11
N ALA A 6 -2.90 -5.72 -8.86
CA ALA A 6 -1.60 -6.01 -8.25
C ALA A 6 -1.75 -6.33 -6.76
N GLU A 7 -0.90 -7.23 -6.26
CA GLU A 7 -0.78 -7.57 -4.84
C GLU A 7 0.71 -7.65 -4.47
N ARG A 8 1.05 -7.20 -3.26
CA ARG A 8 2.38 -7.41 -2.66
C ARG A 8 2.21 -7.85 -1.21
N ILE A 9 3.00 -8.85 -0.80
CA ILE A 9 3.14 -9.25 0.60
C ILE A 9 4.45 -8.65 1.11
N LEU A 10 4.35 -7.87 2.18
CA LEU A 10 5.45 -7.28 2.92
C LEU A 10 5.57 -7.99 4.28
N GLU A 11 6.71 -7.83 4.94
CA GLU A 11 6.95 -8.40 6.26
C GLU A 11 6.97 -7.30 7.33
N PHE A 12 6.13 -7.41 8.34
CA PHE A 12 6.16 -6.57 9.54
C PHE A 12 6.85 -7.29 10.69
N ARG A 13 7.77 -6.60 11.38
CA ARG A 13 8.42 -7.05 12.61
C ARG A 13 8.27 -6.01 13.71
N GLN A 14 7.82 -6.43 14.88
CA GLN A 14 7.71 -5.57 16.06
C GLN A 14 9.10 -5.29 16.67
N SER A 15 9.95 -6.30 16.68
CA SER A 15 11.36 -6.26 17.05
C SER A 15 12.14 -7.19 16.12
N GLN A 16 13.47 -7.09 16.06
CA GLN A 16 14.27 -7.96 15.19
C GLN A 16 14.08 -9.44 15.50
N GLU A 17 13.91 -9.79 16.77
CA GLU A 17 13.68 -11.16 17.25
C GLU A 17 12.24 -11.65 17.05
N SER A 18 11.30 -10.74 16.78
CA SER A 18 9.89 -11.12 16.57
C SER A 18 9.70 -11.88 15.26
N LYS A 19 8.81 -12.89 15.30
CA LYS A 19 8.37 -13.57 14.07
C LYS A 19 7.72 -12.56 13.12
N PRO A 20 8.08 -12.55 11.83
CA PRO A 20 7.49 -11.64 10.86
C PRO A 20 5.99 -11.94 10.69
N LYS A 21 5.21 -10.87 10.52
CA LYS A 21 3.78 -10.92 10.20
C LYS A 21 3.56 -10.34 8.81
N ASN A 22 2.67 -10.95 8.04
CA ASN A 22 2.40 -10.46 6.69
C ASN A 22 1.62 -9.14 6.73
N VAL A 23 2.09 -8.16 5.96
CA VAL A 23 1.32 -6.98 5.56
C VAL A 23 0.96 -7.13 4.09
N ARG A 24 -0.32 -7.23 3.79
CA ARG A 24 -0.80 -7.43 2.41
C ARG A 24 -1.28 -6.12 1.81
N VAL A 25 -0.65 -5.71 0.72
CA VAL A 25 -1.06 -4.57 -0.10
C VAL A 25 -1.79 -5.07 -1.34
N ARG A 26 -2.96 -4.51 -1.63
CA ARG A 26 -3.74 -4.78 -2.86
C ARG A 26 -4.07 -3.48 -3.57
N ILE A 27 -3.85 -3.45 -4.87
CA ILE A 27 -4.17 -2.30 -5.72
C ILE A 27 -5.25 -2.72 -6.70
N GLY A 28 -6.31 -1.92 -6.75
CA GLY A 28 -7.44 -2.11 -7.64
C GLY A 28 -7.17 -1.63 -9.06
N ALA A 29 -7.97 -2.11 -10.01
CA ALA A 29 -8.00 -1.56 -11.36
C ALA A 29 -8.43 -0.08 -11.32
N PRO A 30 -7.82 0.79 -12.14
CA PRO A 30 -8.32 2.14 -12.37
C PRO A 30 -9.77 2.12 -12.87
N GLN A 31 -10.59 3.04 -12.37
CA GLN A 31 -11.98 3.21 -12.76
C GLN A 31 -12.21 4.66 -13.19
N LYS A 32 -12.80 4.85 -14.37
CA LYS A 32 -13.24 6.16 -14.81
C LYS A 32 -14.47 6.57 -14.01
N GLU A 33 -14.45 7.78 -13.47
CA GLU A 33 -15.50 8.35 -12.64
C GLU A 33 -15.68 9.84 -13.01
N GLY A 34 -16.68 10.12 -13.86
CA GLY A 34 -16.84 11.44 -14.46
C GLY A 34 -15.70 11.75 -15.44
N ASN A 35 -15.02 12.88 -15.21
CA ASN A 35 -13.87 13.31 -16.01
C ASN A 35 -12.54 12.78 -15.48
N ASP A 36 -12.53 12.20 -14.27
CA ASP A 36 -11.33 11.72 -13.61
C ASP A 36 -11.28 10.19 -13.58
N TRP A 37 -10.15 9.67 -13.12
CA TRP A 37 -9.92 8.27 -12.84
C TRP A 37 -9.60 8.07 -11.37
N SER A 38 -10.06 6.96 -10.81
CA SER A 38 -9.78 6.59 -9.44
C SER A 38 -9.14 5.22 -9.35
N VAL A 39 -8.31 5.03 -8.33
CA VAL A 39 -7.80 3.72 -7.92
C VAL A 39 -8.05 3.54 -6.42
N GLU A 40 -8.66 2.42 -6.07
CA GLU A 40 -8.72 1.99 -4.67
C GLU A 40 -7.53 1.08 -4.36
N TYR A 41 -6.86 1.28 -3.23
CA TYR A 41 -5.91 0.33 -2.69
C TYR A 41 -6.24 0.00 -1.24
N GLU A 42 -5.72 -1.12 -0.78
CA GLU A 42 -5.95 -1.64 0.56
C GLU A 42 -4.64 -2.16 1.16
N ILE A 43 -4.40 -1.85 2.43
CA ILE A 43 -3.28 -2.37 3.22
C ILE A 43 -3.87 -3.12 4.42
N ARG A 44 -3.58 -4.41 4.52
CA ARG A 44 -3.91 -5.23 5.69
C ARG A 44 -2.65 -5.39 6.53
N GLY A 45 -2.61 -4.68 7.64
CA GLY A 45 -1.50 -4.72 8.59
C GLY A 45 -1.62 -5.88 9.59
N PRO A 46 -0.67 -6.01 10.53
CA PRO A 46 -0.76 -6.98 11.61
C PRO A 46 -2.03 -6.78 12.46
N GLY A 47 -2.65 -7.88 12.89
CA GLY A 47 -3.88 -7.86 13.68
C GLY A 47 -5.14 -7.67 12.84
N ARG A 48 -6.07 -6.80 13.29
CA ARG A 48 -7.31 -6.45 12.57
C ARG A 48 -7.21 -5.14 11.78
N ARG A 49 -6.00 -4.59 11.63
CA ARG A 49 -5.79 -3.31 10.93
C ARG A 49 -5.99 -3.47 9.44
N ARG A 50 -6.88 -2.65 8.89
CA ARG A 50 -7.22 -2.61 7.47
C ARG A 50 -7.39 -1.15 7.07
N GLU A 51 -6.52 -0.67 6.21
CA GLU A 51 -6.64 0.64 5.61
C GLU A 51 -7.12 0.49 4.17
N LYS A 52 -8.10 1.28 3.79
CA LYS A 52 -8.60 1.35 2.42
C LYS A 52 -8.59 2.81 2.00
N ARG A 53 -7.92 3.10 0.89
CA ARG A 53 -7.84 4.43 0.32
C ARG A 53 -8.38 4.43 -1.09
N LYS A 54 -8.75 5.62 -1.54
CA LYS A 54 -9.10 5.93 -2.91
C LYS A 54 -8.31 7.17 -3.31
N VAL A 55 -7.60 7.09 -4.42
CA VAL A 55 -6.85 8.19 -5.00
C VAL A 55 -7.39 8.50 -6.38
N TRP A 56 -7.16 9.72 -6.86
CA TRP A 56 -7.74 10.27 -8.07
C TRP A 56 -6.65 10.85 -8.96
N GLY A 57 -6.76 10.65 -10.27
CA GLY A 57 -5.92 11.30 -11.27
C GLY A 57 -6.69 11.62 -12.55
N ILE A 58 -6.11 12.46 -13.39
CA ILE A 58 -6.71 12.91 -14.66
C ILE A 58 -6.86 11.75 -15.66
N ASP A 59 -5.99 10.74 -15.54
CA ASP A 59 -6.02 9.53 -16.34
C ASP A 59 -5.73 8.27 -15.51
N SER A 60 -5.93 7.11 -16.13
CA SER A 60 -5.74 5.81 -15.48
C SER A 60 -4.30 5.54 -15.03
N VAL A 61 -3.31 6.07 -15.74
CA VAL A 61 -1.88 5.88 -15.45
C VAL A 61 -1.50 6.74 -14.25
N GLN A 62 -1.91 8.00 -14.23
CA GLN A 62 -1.68 8.92 -13.13
C GLN A 62 -2.35 8.42 -11.85
N ALA A 63 -3.62 7.98 -11.92
CA ALA A 63 -4.32 7.43 -10.76
C ALA A 63 -3.63 6.17 -10.20
N LEU A 64 -3.12 5.29 -11.07
CA LEU A 64 -2.37 4.10 -10.65
C LEU A 64 -1.01 4.47 -10.05
N HIS A 65 -0.29 5.39 -10.66
CA HIS A 65 0.99 5.89 -10.15
C HIS A 65 0.82 6.51 -8.77
N MET A 66 -0.22 7.33 -8.58
CA MET A 66 -0.53 7.91 -7.28
C MET A 66 -0.90 6.88 -6.24
N ALA A 67 -1.63 5.82 -6.62
CA ALA A 67 -1.95 4.74 -5.69
C ALA A 67 -0.68 4.05 -5.21
N MET A 68 0.22 3.69 -6.14
CA MET A 68 1.49 3.05 -5.81
C MET A 68 2.40 3.95 -4.96
N GLY A 69 2.49 5.24 -5.27
CA GLY A 69 3.29 6.20 -4.49
C GLY A 69 2.71 6.53 -3.11
N SER A 70 1.40 6.33 -2.91
CA SER A 70 0.76 6.55 -1.61
C SER A 70 0.93 5.38 -0.64
N VAL A 71 1.08 4.15 -1.16
CA VAL A 71 1.28 2.94 -0.33
C VAL A 71 2.43 3.08 0.68
N PRO A 72 3.67 3.49 0.31
CA PRO A 72 4.75 3.58 1.30
C PRO A 72 4.49 4.61 2.41
N VAL A 73 3.73 5.68 2.11
CA VAL A 73 3.33 6.68 3.11
C VAL A 73 2.39 6.06 4.14
N ASP A 74 1.37 5.34 3.69
CA ASP A 74 0.40 4.68 4.58
C ASP A 74 1.05 3.52 5.36
N VAL A 75 1.98 2.77 4.74
CA VAL A 75 2.77 1.75 5.43
C VAL A 75 3.59 2.35 6.57
N ARG A 76 4.23 3.51 6.36
CA ARG A 76 4.94 4.23 7.42
C ARG A 76 4.00 4.65 8.56
N GLY A 77 2.75 5.00 8.25
CA GLY A 77 1.71 5.24 9.25
C GLY A 77 1.48 4.00 10.16
N ILE A 78 1.45 2.80 9.57
CA ILE A 78 1.34 1.55 10.32
C ILE A 78 2.55 1.35 11.24
N GLU A 79 3.78 1.56 10.74
CA GLU A 79 5.00 1.47 11.53
C GLU A 79 4.96 2.40 12.75
N MET A 80 4.59 3.66 12.54
CA MET A 80 4.52 4.67 13.61
C MET A 80 3.46 4.31 14.67
N LEU A 81 2.30 3.78 14.24
CA LEU A 81 1.22 3.41 15.16
C LEU A 81 1.45 2.10 15.90
N THR A 82 2.35 1.24 15.40
CA THR A 82 2.59 -0.09 15.96
C THR A 82 3.96 -0.23 16.59
N GLY A 83 4.90 0.68 16.34
CA GLY A 83 6.26 0.63 16.88
C GLY A 83 7.12 -0.49 16.28
N GLY A 84 6.88 -0.85 15.01
CA GLY A 84 7.63 -1.88 14.30
C GLY A 84 8.13 -1.42 12.93
N LYS A 85 8.64 -2.36 12.13
CA LYS A 85 9.20 -2.11 10.80
C LYS A 85 8.59 -3.01 9.75
N VAL A 86 8.35 -2.46 8.57
CA VAL A 86 7.89 -3.18 7.39
C VAL A 86 9.01 -3.25 6.37
N THR A 87 9.28 -4.46 5.87
CA THR A 87 10.31 -4.70 4.86
C THR A 87 9.75 -5.45 3.66
N PHE A 88 10.46 -5.37 2.54
CA PHE A 88 10.22 -6.17 1.36
C PHE A 88 11.52 -6.84 0.93
N LEU A 89 11.51 -8.17 0.82
CA LEU A 89 12.71 -8.96 0.48
C LEU A 89 13.92 -8.63 1.37
N GLY A 90 13.66 -8.34 2.66
CA GLY A 90 14.68 -7.99 3.65
C GLY A 90 15.13 -6.52 3.63
N GLY A 91 14.72 -5.71 2.64
CA GLY A 91 15.02 -4.28 2.57
C GLY A 91 13.94 -3.38 3.16
N GLU A 92 14.32 -2.21 3.68
CA GLU A 92 13.36 -1.15 4.07
C GLU A 92 12.80 -0.40 2.86
N ASP A 93 13.49 -0.44 1.71
CA ASP A 93 12.92 0.01 0.45
C ASP A 93 11.81 -0.95 0.02
N LEU A 94 10.57 -0.47 0.08
CA LEU A 94 9.40 -1.24 -0.29
C LEU A 94 9.25 -1.40 -1.80
N MET A 95 10.12 -0.79 -2.62
CA MET A 95 10.16 -0.88 -4.08
C MET A 95 8.84 -0.42 -4.72
N PHE A 96 8.27 0.66 -4.19
CA PHE A 96 7.18 1.41 -4.82
C PHE A 96 7.74 2.67 -5.48
N PRO A 97 7.10 3.22 -6.52
CA PRO A 97 7.49 4.50 -7.10
C PRO A 97 7.47 5.61 -6.04
N SER A 98 8.44 6.51 -6.08
CA SER A 98 8.48 7.69 -5.23
C SER A 98 8.10 8.94 -6.03
N PHE A 99 7.39 9.86 -5.39
CA PHE A 99 7.27 11.23 -5.86
C PHE A 99 8.59 11.93 -5.53
N LYS A 100 9.49 12.05 -6.50
CA LYS A 100 10.67 12.92 -6.38
C LYS A 100 10.29 14.35 -6.71
#